data_AF-A0A960NX61-F1
#
_entry.id   AF-A0A960NX61-F1
#
_cell.length_a   1.000
_cell.length_b   1.000
_cell.length_c   1.000
_cell.angle_alpha   90.00
_cell.angle_beta   90.00
_cell.angle_gamma   90.00
#
_symmetry.space_group_name_H-M   'P 1'
#
loop_
_entity.id
_entity.type
_entity.pdbx_description
1 polymer ?
#
loop_
_entity_poly.entity_id
_entity_poly.type
_entity_poly.pdbx_seq_one_letter_code
_entity_poly.pdbx_strand_id
1 'polypeptide(L)'
;MKKLCRHQLDFHLTFAYFEENLEGSNALCSKLLELINFQNGSFFNLLPTDADLTNQYEFEQGGILPQNPEEEYFIDGKKSTYVRIPTIKNELSAFIFKEISKHSFSCIFDDVNTTYKETTETHCPLFKSNGLYLEREVYYIIQKSNVCVKNIKNCLEESNAIWHSLCVLTRTNFDDIINKKLTHEKLNELCQNAHIIILGAYDGEGYVFWEKTGP
;
A
#
# COMPACT_ATOMS: atom_id res chain seq x y z
N MET A 1 -11.09 11.60 11.89
CA MET A 1 -10.15 10.47 11.80
C MET A 1 -10.39 9.58 12.99
N LYS A 2 -10.55 8.27 12.78
CA LYS A 2 -10.67 7.28 13.83
C LYS A 2 -9.36 7.22 14.62
N LYS A 3 -9.43 6.96 15.92
CA LYS A 3 -8.24 6.66 16.72
C LYS A 3 -7.85 5.22 16.41
N LEU A 4 -6.68 5.02 15.82
CA LEU A 4 -6.14 3.68 15.54
C LEU A 4 -5.32 3.16 16.72
N CYS A 5 -5.45 1.87 16.97
CA CYS A 5 -4.70 1.08 17.93
C CYS A 5 -3.79 0.11 17.17
N ARG A 6 -2.58 -0.10 17.67
CA ARG A 6 -1.67 -1.11 17.12
C ARG A 6 -1.97 -2.46 17.76
N HIS A 7 -2.17 -3.47 16.92
CA HIS A 7 -2.29 -4.85 17.37
C HIS A 7 -1.17 -5.67 16.73
N GLN A 8 -0.35 -6.30 17.55
CA GLN A 8 0.70 -7.21 17.06
C GLN A 8 0.05 -8.48 16.53
N LEU A 9 0.59 -9.00 15.44
CA LEU A 9 0.09 -10.20 14.77
C LEU A 9 1.10 -11.34 14.92
N ASP A 10 0.59 -12.57 14.89
CA ASP A 10 1.43 -13.77 14.82
C ASP A 10 2.28 -13.77 13.54
N PHE A 11 3.57 -14.06 13.68
CA PHE A 11 4.49 -14.03 12.54
C PHE A 11 4.14 -15.07 11.49
N HIS A 12 3.90 -16.33 11.88
CA HIS A 12 3.77 -17.43 10.92
C HIS A 12 2.47 -17.28 10.11
N LEU A 13 1.36 -16.95 10.78
CA LEU A 13 0.09 -16.71 10.12
C LEU A 13 0.16 -15.52 9.17
N THR A 14 0.82 -14.44 9.59
CA THR A 14 0.87 -13.20 8.80
C THR A 14 1.88 -13.26 7.67
N PHE A 15 3.01 -13.95 7.88
CA PHE A 15 4.02 -14.12 6.84
C PHE A 15 3.50 -14.96 5.67
N ALA A 16 2.71 -16.01 5.94
CA ALA A 16 2.07 -16.80 4.88
C ALA A 16 1.22 -15.93 3.96
N TYR A 17 0.43 -15.01 4.53
CA TYR A 17 -0.36 -14.04 3.78
C TYR A 17 0.53 -13.07 2.97
N PHE A 18 1.63 -12.57 3.55
CA PHE A 18 2.59 -11.73 2.82
C PHE A 18 3.24 -12.46 1.65
N GLU A 19 3.68 -13.70 1.87
CA GLU A 19 4.32 -14.53 0.85
C GLU A 19 3.37 -14.74 -0.33
N GLU A 20 2.12 -15.13 -0.07
CA GLU A 20 1.09 -15.34 -1.09
C GLU A 20 0.77 -14.08 -1.91
N ASN A 21 0.74 -12.90 -1.27
CA ASN A 21 0.43 -11.63 -1.98
C ASN A 21 1.62 -11.08 -2.77
N LEU A 22 2.85 -11.44 -2.39
CA LEU A 22 4.06 -10.95 -3.05
C LEU A 22 4.58 -11.92 -4.11
N GLU A 23 4.33 -13.22 -3.99
CA GLU A 23 4.85 -14.22 -4.91
C GLU A 23 4.28 -14.04 -6.32
N GLY A 24 5.17 -13.93 -7.32
CA GLY A 24 4.79 -13.88 -8.73
C GLY A 24 4.11 -12.59 -9.20
N SER A 25 3.91 -11.60 -8.33
CA SER A 25 3.20 -10.35 -8.66
C SER A 25 3.98 -9.45 -9.63
N ASN A 26 5.19 -9.02 -9.27
CA ASN A 26 6.06 -8.18 -10.11
C ASN A 26 7.51 -8.13 -9.58
N ALA A 27 8.36 -7.29 -10.19
CA ALA A 27 9.76 -7.15 -9.80
C ALA A 27 9.93 -6.63 -8.36
N LEU A 28 9.15 -5.64 -7.91
CA LEU A 28 9.24 -5.12 -6.54
C LEU A 28 8.91 -6.22 -5.53
N CYS A 29 7.78 -6.90 -5.70
CA CYS A 29 7.35 -7.97 -4.79
C CYS A 29 8.38 -9.10 -4.73
N SER A 30 8.90 -9.51 -5.89
CA SER A 30 9.95 -10.53 -5.97
C SER A 30 11.21 -10.12 -5.22
N LYS A 31 11.64 -8.85 -5.35
CA LYS A 31 12.81 -8.32 -4.65
C LYS A 31 12.60 -8.12 -3.15
N LEU A 32 11.39 -7.80 -2.70
CA LEU A 32 11.07 -7.78 -1.28
C LEU A 32 11.25 -9.16 -0.66
N LEU A 33 10.71 -10.22 -1.27
CA LEU A 33 10.85 -11.60 -0.80
C LEU A 33 12.31 -12.09 -0.83
N GLU A 34 13.06 -11.73 -1.87
CA GLU A 34 14.47 -12.14 -2.02
C GLU A 34 15.41 -11.45 -1.02
N LEU A 35 15.23 -10.14 -0.78
CA LEU A 35 16.24 -9.32 -0.12
C LEU A 35 15.92 -9.00 1.34
N ILE A 36 14.68 -9.19 1.79
CA ILE A 36 14.27 -8.87 3.16
C ILE A 36 14.19 -10.14 4.00
N ASN A 37 14.94 -10.16 5.09
CA ASN A 37 14.69 -11.12 6.15
C ASN A 37 13.56 -10.61 7.05
N PHE A 38 12.33 -11.07 6.80
CA PHE A 38 11.15 -10.66 7.56
C PHE A 38 11.24 -10.98 9.06
N GLN A 39 12.05 -11.96 9.47
CA GLN A 39 12.30 -12.28 10.90
C GLN A 39 12.99 -11.13 11.65
N ASN A 40 13.61 -10.18 10.95
CA ASN A 40 14.22 -8.98 11.54
C ASN A 40 13.19 -7.86 11.79
N GLY A 41 11.89 -8.17 11.78
CA GLY A 41 10.82 -7.22 11.99
C GLY A 41 9.63 -7.83 12.72
N SER A 42 8.55 -7.07 12.79
CA SER A 42 7.30 -7.51 13.41
C SER A 42 6.11 -7.16 12.55
N PHE A 43 5.11 -8.05 12.56
CA PHE A 43 3.84 -7.81 11.89
C PHE A 43 2.82 -7.20 12.84
N PHE A 44 2.06 -6.23 12.34
CA PHE A 44 0.98 -5.60 13.08
C PHE A 44 -0.10 -5.08 12.15
N ASN A 45 -1.26 -4.76 12.69
CA ASN A 45 -2.25 -3.92 12.02
C ASN A 45 -2.56 -2.67 12.84
N LEU A 46 -3.17 -1.68 12.18
CA LEU A 46 -3.69 -0.48 12.82
C LEU A 46 -5.20 -0.46 12.64
N LEU A 47 -5.94 -0.77 13.71
CA LEU A 47 -7.39 -0.88 13.67
C LEU A 47 -8.04 0.08 14.67
N PRO A 48 -9.24 0.61 14.40
CA PRO A 48 -9.96 1.42 15.36
C PRO A 48 -10.45 0.57 16.55
N THR A 49 -10.78 1.23 17.66
CA THR A 49 -11.19 0.54 18.91
C THR A 49 -12.49 -0.26 18.81
N ASP A 50 -13.29 -0.02 17.78
CA ASP A 50 -14.55 -0.68 17.47
C ASP A 50 -14.41 -1.77 16.38
N ALA A 51 -13.19 -2.11 15.97
CA ALA A 51 -12.93 -3.22 15.04
C ALA A 51 -13.24 -4.58 15.67
N ASP A 52 -13.73 -5.51 14.86
CA ASP A 52 -13.96 -6.90 15.26
C ASP A 52 -12.67 -7.71 15.14
N LEU A 53 -12.02 -7.98 16.27
CA LEU A 53 -10.76 -8.73 16.29
C LEU A 53 -10.96 -10.24 16.23
N THR A 54 -12.19 -10.75 16.19
CA THR A 54 -12.47 -12.19 16.12
C THR A 54 -11.86 -12.81 14.87
N ASN A 55 -11.91 -12.08 13.75
CA ASN A 55 -11.41 -12.50 12.43
C ASN A 55 -10.12 -11.77 12.04
N GLN A 56 -9.27 -11.40 13.02
CA GLN A 56 -8.08 -10.59 12.77
C GLN A 56 -7.09 -11.21 11.77
N TYR A 57 -7.11 -12.53 11.60
CA TYR A 57 -6.25 -13.26 10.67
C TYR A 57 -6.94 -13.67 9.36
N GLU A 58 -8.23 -13.32 9.18
CA GLU A 58 -8.97 -13.54 7.93
C GLU A 58 -8.66 -12.40 6.94
N PHE A 59 -7.38 -12.28 6.55
CA PHE A 59 -6.87 -11.12 5.81
C PHE A 59 -7.50 -10.91 4.43
N GLU A 60 -8.13 -11.93 3.86
CA GLU A 60 -8.80 -11.84 2.55
C GLU A 60 -10.29 -11.49 2.67
N GLN A 61 -10.86 -11.52 3.88
CA GLN A 61 -12.28 -11.31 4.11
C GLN A 61 -12.53 -9.95 4.77
N GLY A 62 -13.52 -9.22 4.25
CA GLY A 62 -14.05 -8.02 4.91
C GLY A 62 -14.73 -8.34 6.25
N GLY A 63 -15.19 -7.30 6.94
CA GLY A 63 -15.86 -7.43 8.24
C GLY A 63 -14.98 -7.13 9.46
N ILE A 64 -13.74 -6.68 9.26
CA ILE A 64 -12.88 -6.24 10.38
C ILE A 64 -13.38 -4.91 10.96
N LEU A 65 -14.03 -4.07 10.14
CA LEU A 65 -14.62 -2.81 10.56
C LEU A 65 -16.15 -2.90 10.70
N PRO A 66 -16.77 -2.01 11.52
CA PRO A 66 -18.22 -1.86 11.52
C PRO A 66 -18.75 -1.52 10.13
N GLN A 67 -19.70 -2.33 9.66
CA GLN A 67 -20.25 -2.26 8.31
C GLN A 67 -21.24 -1.10 8.15
N ASN A 68 -21.19 -0.44 7.00
CA ASN A 68 -22.16 0.58 6.62
C ASN A 68 -23.51 -0.08 6.25
N PRO A 69 -24.64 0.60 6.46
CA PRO A 69 -25.92 0.10 6.00
C PRO A 69 -25.94 0.00 4.47
N GLU A 70 -26.75 -0.93 3.97
CA GLU A 70 -27.07 -1.05 2.54
C GLU A 70 -27.85 0.18 2.08
N GLU A 71 -27.40 0.80 1.00
CA GLU A 71 -28.03 1.94 0.37
C GLU A 71 -28.77 1.51 -0.91
N GLU A 72 -29.94 2.10 -1.17
CA GLU A 72 -30.76 1.78 -2.33
C GLU A 72 -30.65 2.88 -3.40
N TYR A 73 -30.61 2.48 -4.66
CA TYR A 73 -30.66 3.38 -5.81
C TYR A 73 -31.43 2.74 -6.96
N PHE A 74 -31.78 3.55 -7.97
CA PHE A 74 -32.58 3.09 -9.12
C PHE A 74 -31.85 3.35 -10.43
N ILE A 75 -31.72 2.32 -11.27
CA ILE A 75 -31.28 2.43 -12.66
C ILE A 75 -32.44 1.96 -13.54
N ASP A 76 -32.91 2.80 -14.46
CA ASP A 76 -34.01 2.50 -15.39
C ASP A 76 -35.27 1.96 -14.68
N GLY A 77 -35.60 2.53 -13.52
CA GLY A 77 -36.74 2.13 -12.70
C GLY A 77 -36.56 0.79 -11.97
N LYS A 78 -35.41 0.12 -12.10
CA LYS A 78 -35.07 -1.08 -11.32
C LYS A 78 -34.32 -0.69 -10.05
N LYS A 79 -34.76 -1.25 -8.93
CA LYS A 79 -34.08 -1.12 -7.63
C LYS A 79 -32.77 -1.91 -7.65
N SER A 80 -31.71 -1.25 -7.23
CA SER A 80 -30.38 -1.82 -6.99
C SER A 80 -29.87 -1.34 -5.64
N THR A 81 -28.89 -2.04 -5.09
CA THR A 81 -28.31 -1.69 -3.80
C THR A 81 -26.79 -1.68 -3.86
N TYR A 82 -26.18 -0.94 -2.94
CA TYR A 82 -24.74 -0.91 -2.76
C TYR A 82 -24.41 -0.71 -1.28
N VAL A 83 -23.23 -1.19 -0.89
CA VAL A 83 -22.66 -0.91 0.43
C VAL A 83 -21.34 -0.19 0.18
N ARG A 84 -21.13 0.93 0.88
CA ARG A 84 -19.81 1.57 0.91
C ARG A 84 -18.91 0.76 1.83
N ILE A 85 -17.83 0.21 1.30
CA ILE A 85 -16.86 -0.53 2.12
C ILE A 85 -16.24 0.45 3.13
N PRO A 86 -16.37 0.22 4.45
CA PRO A 86 -15.69 1.05 5.45
C PRO A 86 -14.18 0.92 5.26
N THR A 87 -13.40 1.99 5.44
CA THR A 87 -11.94 1.91 5.24
C THR A 87 -11.19 2.87 6.15
N ILE A 88 -9.94 2.53 6.47
CA ILE A 88 -8.99 3.40 7.18
C ILE A 88 -8.02 4.16 6.26
N LYS A 89 -8.28 4.24 4.95
CA LYS A 89 -7.41 4.93 3.97
C LYS A 89 -7.02 6.36 4.36
N ASN A 90 -7.92 7.12 4.99
CA ASN A 90 -7.61 8.49 5.44
C ASN A 90 -6.59 8.48 6.60
N GLU A 91 -6.78 7.57 7.57
CA GLU A 91 -5.88 7.37 8.69
C GLU A 91 -4.52 6.83 8.23
N LEU A 92 -4.50 5.88 7.27
CA LEU A 92 -3.28 5.39 6.65
C LEU A 92 -2.53 6.51 5.93
N SER A 93 -3.24 7.36 5.18
CA SER A 93 -2.63 8.51 4.50
C SER A 93 -1.96 9.47 5.49
N ALA A 94 -2.60 9.71 6.63
CA ALA A 94 -2.05 10.52 7.71
C ALA A 94 -0.85 9.85 8.40
N PHE A 95 -0.89 8.52 8.56
CA PHE A 95 0.24 7.73 9.06
C PHE A 95 1.46 7.84 8.14
N ILE A 96 1.32 7.53 6.86
CA ILE A 96 2.41 7.62 5.87
C ILE A 96 2.97 9.04 5.80
N PHE A 97 2.09 10.06 5.78
CA PHE A 97 2.51 11.47 5.80
C PHE A 97 3.41 11.77 7.00
N LYS A 98 3.00 11.32 8.19
CA LYS A 98 3.74 11.52 9.43
C LYS A 98 5.10 10.81 9.38
N GLU A 99 5.15 9.58 8.89
CA GLU A 99 6.39 8.81 8.79
C GLU A 99 7.38 9.47 7.83
N ILE A 100 6.95 9.89 6.63
CA ILE A 100 7.79 10.62 5.66
C ILE A 100 8.20 12.01 6.18
N SER A 101 7.36 12.67 6.97
CA SER A 101 7.67 14.02 7.48
C SER A 101 8.67 13.99 8.63
N LYS A 102 8.57 12.96 9.50
CA LYS A 102 9.42 12.82 10.68
C LYS A 102 10.73 12.13 10.39
N HIS A 103 10.71 11.16 9.49
CA HIS A 103 11.86 10.36 9.11
C HIS A 103 12.26 10.72 7.69
N SER A 104 13.53 10.54 7.32
CA SER A 104 13.97 10.71 5.93
C SER A 104 13.55 9.51 5.07
N PHE A 105 12.27 9.14 5.14
CA PHE A 105 11.69 8.08 4.33
C PHE A 105 11.15 8.63 3.02
N SER A 106 11.21 7.78 2.01
CA SER A 106 10.41 7.84 0.80
C SER A 106 9.40 6.70 0.85
N CYS A 107 8.28 6.83 0.15
CA CYS A 107 7.28 5.80 0.01
C CYS A 107 7.07 5.48 -1.47
N ILE A 108 7.16 4.20 -1.82
CA ILE A 108 6.80 3.68 -3.13
C ILE A 108 5.46 2.96 -3.03
N PHE A 109 4.58 3.20 -4.00
CA PHE A 109 3.33 2.50 -4.20
C PHE A 109 3.43 1.67 -5.47
N ASP A 110 2.99 0.43 -5.38
CA ASP A 110 2.99 -0.52 -6.47
C ASP A 110 1.67 -0.46 -7.24
N ASP A 111 1.70 -0.03 -8.50
CA ASP A 111 0.52 0.06 -9.35
C ASP A 111 0.50 -1.09 -10.35
N VAL A 112 -0.21 -2.16 -9.97
CA VAL A 112 -0.43 -3.33 -10.81
C VAL A 112 -1.60 -3.16 -11.78
N ASN A 113 -2.39 -2.09 -11.66
CA ASN A 113 -3.50 -1.81 -12.57
C ASN A 113 -3.01 -1.15 -13.87
N THR A 114 -1.87 -0.45 -13.80
CA THR A 114 -1.33 0.32 -14.91
C THR A 114 -0.13 -0.36 -15.55
N THR A 115 -0.04 -0.29 -16.87
CA THR A 115 1.14 -0.71 -17.62
C THR A 115 1.78 0.48 -18.29
N TYR A 116 3.08 0.67 -18.08
CA TYR A 116 3.84 1.73 -18.73
C TYR A 116 3.85 1.56 -20.25
N LYS A 117 3.68 2.70 -20.94
CA LYS A 117 3.76 2.85 -22.39
C LYS A 117 4.56 4.11 -22.68
N GLU A 118 5.45 4.06 -23.67
CA GLU A 118 6.36 5.17 -24.00
C GLU A 118 5.62 6.41 -24.53
N THR A 119 4.46 6.22 -25.14
CA THR A 119 3.61 7.32 -25.62
C THR A 119 3.00 8.07 -24.44
N THR A 120 3.41 9.31 -24.25
CA THR A 120 3.11 10.15 -23.07
C THR A 120 1.67 10.66 -22.98
N GLU A 121 0.88 10.53 -24.04
CA GLU A 121 -0.50 11.02 -24.12
C GLU A 121 -1.47 10.26 -23.20
N THR A 122 -1.13 9.04 -22.77
CA THR A 122 -2.04 8.18 -21.99
C THR A 122 -1.79 8.19 -20.48
N HIS A 123 -0.77 8.90 -20.01
CA HIS A 123 -0.42 8.87 -18.58
C HIS A 123 -1.30 9.82 -17.77
N CYS A 124 -1.85 9.29 -16.68
CA CYS A 124 -2.66 10.07 -15.74
C CYS A 124 -1.82 11.20 -15.11
N PRO A 125 -2.44 12.28 -14.63
CA PRO A 125 -1.73 13.38 -13.97
C PRO A 125 -0.82 12.92 -12.82
N LEU A 126 -1.24 11.89 -12.06
CA LEU A 126 -0.47 11.33 -10.96
C LEU A 126 0.84 10.71 -11.45
N PHE A 127 0.83 9.96 -12.57
CA PHE A 127 2.07 9.43 -13.15
C PHE A 127 3.02 10.55 -13.59
N LYS A 128 2.50 11.62 -14.19
CA LYS A 128 3.32 12.75 -14.62
C LYS A 128 4.04 13.40 -13.42
N SER A 129 3.38 13.56 -12.28
CA SER A 129 3.97 14.17 -11.10
C SER A 129 4.80 13.21 -10.22
N ASN A 130 4.36 11.97 -10.06
CA ASN A 130 4.86 11.03 -9.04
C ASN A 130 5.27 9.67 -9.60
N GLY A 131 4.95 9.39 -10.86
CA GLY A 131 5.19 8.10 -11.49
C GLY A 131 6.66 7.84 -11.81
N LEU A 132 7.03 6.58 -11.61
CA LEU A 132 8.23 5.92 -12.09
C LEU A 132 7.83 4.63 -12.83
N TYR A 133 8.75 4.07 -13.61
CA TYR A 133 8.51 2.78 -14.26
C TYR A 133 9.78 1.92 -14.30
N LEU A 134 9.60 0.61 -14.19
CA LEU A 134 10.63 -0.40 -14.49
C LEU A 134 10.08 -1.30 -15.58
N GLU A 135 10.74 -1.33 -16.74
CA GLU A 135 10.22 -2.01 -17.93
C GLU A 135 8.79 -1.55 -18.29
N ARG A 136 7.78 -2.34 -17.91
CA ARG A 136 6.36 -2.08 -18.13
C ARG A 136 5.57 -1.85 -16.83
N GLU A 137 6.20 -2.03 -15.68
CA GLU A 137 5.59 -1.86 -14.36
C GLU A 137 5.56 -0.38 -13.98
N VAL A 138 4.51 0.05 -13.27
CA VAL A 138 4.32 1.43 -12.83
C VAL A 138 4.37 1.52 -11.31
N TYR A 139 5.05 2.57 -10.85
CA TYR A 139 5.19 2.85 -9.43
C TYR A 139 4.91 4.33 -9.17
N TYR A 140 4.36 4.67 -8.00
CA TYR A 140 4.25 6.06 -7.56
C TYR A 140 5.17 6.33 -6.38
N ILE A 141 5.88 7.46 -6.40
CA ILE A 141 6.78 7.87 -5.33
C ILE A 141 6.27 9.12 -4.61
N ILE A 142 6.25 9.03 -3.29
CA ILE A 142 6.10 10.16 -2.38
C ILE A 142 7.38 10.28 -1.55
N GLN A 143 7.97 11.47 -1.55
CA GLN A 143 9.17 11.80 -0.80
C GLN A 143 9.02 13.17 -0.14
N LYS A 144 9.98 13.55 0.71
CA LYS A 144 9.89 14.78 1.50
C LYS A 144 9.63 16.05 0.67
N SER A 145 10.12 16.10 -0.57
CA SER A 145 9.94 17.25 -1.48
C SER A 145 8.51 17.40 -2.03
N ASN A 146 7.70 16.32 -2.05
CA ASN A 146 6.36 16.32 -2.64
C ASN A 146 5.27 15.72 -1.71
N VAL A 147 5.62 15.47 -0.44
CA VAL A 147 4.74 14.81 0.53
C VAL A 147 3.55 15.70 0.87
N CYS A 148 2.35 15.20 0.60
CA CYS A 148 1.12 15.73 1.15
C CYS A 148 0.08 14.62 1.25
N VAL A 149 -0.85 14.75 2.21
CA VAL A 149 -1.89 13.73 2.46
C VAL A 149 -2.73 13.46 1.20
N LYS A 150 -3.01 14.50 0.39
CA LYS A 150 -3.76 14.35 -0.85
C LYS A 150 -3.04 13.45 -1.87
N ASN A 151 -1.74 13.66 -2.07
CA ASN A 151 -0.97 12.85 -3.03
C ASN A 151 -0.86 11.40 -2.57
N ILE A 152 -0.65 11.16 -1.27
CA ILE A 152 -0.64 9.82 -0.69
C ILE A 152 -1.99 9.12 -0.92
N LYS A 153 -3.09 9.82 -0.64
CA LYS A 153 -4.44 9.28 -0.86
C LYS A 153 -4.67 8.93 -2.33
N ASN A 154 -4.28 9.82 -3.25
CA ASN A 154 -4.38 9.53 -4.68
C ASN A 154 -3.56 8.29 -5.07
N CYS A 155 -2.35 8.10 -4.51
CA CYS A 155 -1.56 6.89 -4.77
C CYS A 155 -2.28 5.63 -4.24
N LEU A 156 -2.81 5.67 -3.02
CA LEU A 156 -3.62 4.58 -2.43
C LEU A 156 -4.93 4.30 -3.16
N GLU A 157 -5.43 5.22 -3.98
CA GLU A 157 -6.64 5.03 -4.78
C GLU A 157 -6.29 4.46 -6.16
N GLU A 158 -5.31 5.04 -6.85
CA GLU A 158 -4.90 4.63 -8.19
C GLU A 158 -4.18 3.27 -8.19
N SER A 159 -3.34 3.00 -7.18
CA SER A 159 -2.54 1.76 -7.09
C SER A 159 -3.29 0.59 -6.43
N ASN A 160 -4.55 0.77 -6.06
CA ASN A 160 -5.32 -0.24 -5.34
C ASN A 160 -6.05 -1.17 -6.31
N ALA A 161 -5.48 -2.35 -6.54
CA ALA A 161 -6.17 -3.44 -7.20
C ALA A 161 -7.01 -4.22 -6.18
N ILE A 162 -8.05 -4.92 -6.67
CA ILE A 162 -8.90 -5.77 -5.82
C ILE A 162 -8.07 -6.83 -5.10
N TRP A 163 -7.04 -7.35 -5.76
CA TRP A 163 -6.19 -8.45 -5.27
C TRP A 163 -4.82 -7.99 -4.76
N HIS A 164 -4.48 -6.70 -4.88
CA HIS A 164 -3.16 -6.20 -4.49
C HIS A 164 -3.17 -4.72 -4.14
N SER A 165 -2.57 -4.41 -3.00
CA SER A 165 -2.30 -3.04 -2.58
C SER A 165 -1.02 -3.07 -1.77
N LEU A 166 0.08 -2.59 -2.36
CA LEU A 166 1.39 -2.59 -1.74
C LEU A 166 1.96 -1.17 -1.71
N CYS A 167 2.43 -0.74 -0.54
CA CYS A 167 3.37 0.36 -0.46
C CYS A 167 4.50 0.08 0.54
N VAL A 168 5.67 0.65 0.27
CA VAL A 168 6.88 0.43 1.05
C VAL A 168 7.47 1.76 1.45
N LEU A 169 7.70 1.97 2.74
CA LEU A 169 8.50 3.08 3.25
C LEU A 169 9.96 2.63 3.36
N THR A 170 10.85 3.39 2.72
CA THR A 170 12.28 3.08 2.57
C THR A 170 13.12 4.31 2.83
N ARG A 171 14.42 4.14 3.16
CA ARG A 171 15.40 5.24 3.24
C ARG A 171 16.07 5.56 1.91
N THR A 172 15.65 4.95 0.82
CA THR A 172 16.18 5.22 -0.52
C THR A 172 15.75 6.58 -1.04
N ASN A 173 16.69 7.30 -1.67
CA ASN A 173 16.41 8.52 -2.42
C ASN A 173 16.18 8.19 -3.91
N PHE A 174 15.28 8.93 -4.54
CA PHE A 174 14.86 8.80 -5.93
C PHE A 174 15.19 10.05 -6.77
N ASP A 175 15.83 11.09 -6.21
CA ASP A 175 16.19 12.33 -6.90
C ASP A 175 17.19 12.12 -8.04
N ASP A 176 17.94 11.03 -8.03
CA ASP A 176 18.90 10.64 -9.07
C ASP A 176 18.27 9.96 -10.29
N ILE A 177 16.96 9.70 -10.26
CA ILE A 177 16.27 9.01 -11.36
C ILE A 177 16.06 9.94 -12.56
N ILE A 178 16.57 9.49 -13.70
CA ILE A 178 16.46 10.20 -14.98
C ILE A 178 15.27 9.63 -15.77
N ASN A 179 14.47 10.52 -16.37
CA ASN A 179 13.34 10.16 -17.24
C ASN A 179 12.32 9.20 -16.59
N LYS A 180 12.17 9.24 -15.26
CA LYS A 180 11.25 8.38 -14.49
C LYS A 180 11.55 6.87 -14.59
N LYS A 181 12.68 6.47 -15.16
CA LYS A 181 13.04 5.07 -15.38
C LYS A 181 13.82 4.51 -14.18
N LEU A 182 13.23 3.55 -13.49
CA LEU A 182 13.89 2.75 -12.46
C LEU A 182 14.86 1.74 -13.07
N THR A 183 15.84 1.33 -12.27
CA THR A 183 16.73 0.21 -12.57
C THR A 183 16.57 -0.87 -11.50
N HIS A 184 16.97 -2.10 -11.82
CA HIS A 184 16.96 -3.18 -10.82
C HIS A 184 17.89 -2.88 -9.65
N GLU A 185 19.01 -2.18 -9.85
CA GLU A 185 19.91 -1.78 -8.76
C GLU A 185 19.22 -0.83 -7.80
N LYS A 186 18.48 0.16 -8.31
CA LYS A 186 17.70 1.09 -7.48
C LYS A 186 16.56 0.37 -6.75
N LEU A 187 15.94 -0.62 -7.38
CA LEU A 187 14.91 -1.45 -6.75
C LEU A 187 15.49 -2.33 -5.64
N ASN A 188 16.68 -2.89 -5.82
CA ASN A 188 17.41 -3.63 -4.78
C ASN A 188 17.76 -2.70 -3.61
N GLU A 189 18.28 -1.50 -3.89
CA GLU A 189 18.57 -0.48 -2.88
C GLU A 189 17.31 -0.14 -2.06
N LEU A 190 16.17 0.03 -2.72
CA LEU A 190 14.87 0.25 -2.10
C LEU A 190 14.49 -0.86 -1.11
N CYS A 191 14.59 -2.12 -1.54
CA CYS A 191 14.19 -3.27 -0.73
C CYS A 191 15.13 -3.47 0.47
N GLN A 192 16.44 -3.33 0.26
CA GLN A 192 17.44 -3.44 1.34
C GLN A 192 17.28 -2.34 2.40
N ASN A 193 16.80 -1.16 1.99
CA ASN A 193 16.54 -0.04 2.89
C ASN A 193 15.07 0.07 3.33
N ALA A 194 14.24 -0.93 3.03
CA ALA A 194 12.85 -0.97 3.46
C ALA A 194 12.75 -0.98 4.99
N HIS A 195 11.84 -0.17 5.52
CA HIS A 195 11.59 -0.04 6.96
C HIS A 195 10.17 -0.46 7.32
N ILE A 196 9.19 -0.10 6.49
CA ILE A 196 7.80 -0.49 6.68
C ILE A 196 7.27 -0.98 5.34
N ILE A 197 6.63 -2.15 5.34
CA ILE A 197 5.89 -2.69 4.19
C ILE A 197 4.43 -2.76 4.61
N ILE A 198 3.55 -2.30 3.73
CA ILE A 198 2.12 -2.17 4.00
C ILE A 198 1.38 -2.88 2.88
N LEU A 199 0.64 -3.93 3.25
CA LEU A 199 -0.24 -4.67 2.35
C LEU A 199 -1.70 -4.40 2.70
N GLY A 200 -2.53 -4.13 1.69
CA GLY A 200 -3.98 -4.00 1.86
C GLY A 200 -4.61 -5.33 2.22
N ALA A 201 -5.51 -5.31 3.20
CA ALA A 201 -6.14 -6.50 3.74
C ALA A 201 -7.62 -6.23 4.07
N TYR A 202 -8.33 -7.28 4.43
CA TYR A 202 -9.72 -7.27 4.84
C TYR A 202 -10.64 -6.64 3.80
N ASP A 203 -10.50 -7.05 2.53
CA ASP A 203 -11.26 -6.51 1.38
C ASP A 203 -11.21 -4.97 1.27
N GLY A 204 -10.03 -4.39 1.54
CA GLY A 204 -9.80 -2.95 1.45
C GLY A 204 -10.27 -2.14 2.67
N GLU A 205 -10.75 -2.81 3.72
CA GLU A 205 -11.11 -2.16 4.98
C GLU A 205 -9.88 -1.73 5.78
N GLY A 206 -8.82 -2.54 5.75
CA GLY A 206 -7.63 -2.38 6.57
C GLY A 206 -6.33 -2.75 5.87
N TYR A 207 -5.27 -2.83 6.67
CA TYR A 207 -3.91 -3.08 6.18
C TYR A 207 -3.12 -3.90 7.20
N VAL A 208 -2.24 -4.75 6.69
CA VAL A 208 -1.23 -5.45 7.47
C VAL A 208 0.13 -4.82 7.21
N PHE A 209 0.86 -4.57 8.28
CA PHE A 209 2.14 -3.92 8.26
C PHE A 209 3.22 -4.91 8.68
N TRP A 210 4.35 -4.85 8.01
CA TRP A 210 5.62 -5.32 8.53
C TRP A 210 6.50 -4.11 8.83
N GLU A 211 7.15 -4.10 10.00
CA GLU A 211 8.11 -3.05 10.36
C GLU A 211 9.41 -3.67 10.86
N LYS A 212 10.53 -3.21 10.30
CA LYS A 212 11.87 -3.63 10.69
C LYS A 212 12.14 -3.24 12.15
N THR A 213 12.59 -4.20 12.95
CA THR A 213 13.00 -3.97 14.34
C THR A 213 14.51 -3.78 14.42
N GLY A 214 14.96 -2.62 14.87
CA GLY A 214 16.39 -2.29 15.00
C GLY A 214 16.99 -1.54 13.79
N PRO A 215 18.26 -1.11 13.88
CA PRO A 215 18.94 -0.37 12.82
C PRO A 215 19.11 -1.17 11.52
#